data_AF-A0A377GDH9-F1
#
_entry.id   AF-A0A377GDH9-F1
#
_cell.length_a   1.000
_cell.length_b   1.000
_cell.length_c   1.000
_cell.angle_alpha   90.00
_cell.angle_beta   90.00
_cell.angle_gamma   90.00
#
_symmetry.space_group_name_H-M   'P 1'
#
loop_
_entity.id
_entity.type
_entity.pdbx_description
1 polymer ?
#
loop_
_entity_poly.entity_id
_entity_poly.type
_entity_poly.pdbx_seq_one_letter_code
_entity_poly.pdbx_strand_id
1 'polypeptide(L)'
;MESKIGYTKEAQGRKRSKLEPPFDAGDCGYYAFCVGLLHLGMQAKQDPAVAETLNSSKPLSELFSNMRMLNRFTGSDNVQTINNIVTELGSSSWDRLSFREVLADFSDGMRVSLLTSDLGVDYFKNMIKEGAWVIDNQKWMDLPQFKKLNRKILDRMQELAVGTDVSIERAGELRFQATLEIFKNLSEEVLEDMAKEVIKKYYGPGSKKAWLDADFLKNCSRQLFPKADNLFFDPQGIEITSKGPTDSHWYIDVPKNQTTDSLLSSVNAGASKDLKEIEVYRVKDAKADPLSALLKEQKDLLQAKNKALREFKEMTSGLFAKYIDKSFSEVLSDLCCFESEPPDQESLDTALLPLYAEGRIVMQEYTELTVARKAIEMINEKLKSVEKELESKKDKASVSSLITGGLSFQQSKEKQNPDDKPQLDGNNALDQKGFS
;
A
#
# COMPACT_ATOMS: atom_id res chain seq x y z
N MET A 1 -31.31 41.91 -24.64
CA MET A 1 -30.08 41.28 -25.12
C MET A 1 -29.07 41.36 -23.98
N GLU A 2 -28.91 40.27 -23.24
CA GLU A 2 -27.92 40.16 -22.18
C GLU A 2 -27.19 38.83 -22.34
N SER A 3 -25.88 38.92 -22.48
CA SER A 3 -24.97 37.81 -22.70
C SER A 3 -24.84 36.98 -21.43
N LYS A 4 -25.31 35.72 -21.46
CA LYS A 4 -24.90 34.71 -20.48
C LYS A 4 -23.49 34.26 -20.80
N ILE A 5 -22.51 34.86 -20.13
CA ILE A 5 -21.15 34.31 -20.02
C ILE A 5 -21.29 33.02 -19.21
N GLY A 6 -21.29 31.89 -19.91
CA GLY A 6 -21.20 30.57 -19.30
C GLY A 6 -19.82 30.39 -18.68
N TYR A 7 -19.70 30.62 -17.38
CA TYR A 7 -18.58 30.10 -16.61
C TYR A 7 -18.74 28.58 -16.49
N THR A 8 -18.22 27.83 -17.46
CA THR A 8 -17.90 26.42 -17.23
C THR A 8 -16.75 26.39 -16.23
N LYS A 9 -17.06 26.08 -14.96
CA LYS A 9 -16.08 25.59 -14.00
C LYS A 9 -15.43 24.35 -14.60
N GLU A 10 -14.29 24.51 -15.27
CA GLU A 10 -13.44 23.38 -15.63
C GLU A 10 -13.09 22.64 -14.34
N ALA A 11 -13.55 21.40 -14.23
CA ALA A 11 -13.35 20.58 -13.05
C ALA A 11 -11.85 20.39 -12.79
N GLN A 12 -11.37 20.99 -11.69
CA GLN A 12 -10.00 20.88 -11.18
C GLN A 12 -9.65 19.40 -10.94
N GLY A 13 -8.70 18.87 -11.71
CA GLY A 13 -8.19 17.50 -11.55
C GLY A 13 -7.26 17.13 -12.71
N ARG A 14 -6.15 16.47 -12.38
CA ARG A 14 -5.17 15.99 -13.36
C ARG A 14 -5.73 14.78 -14.09
N LYS A 15 -5.72 14.83 -15.42
CA LYS A 15 -6.11 13.69 -16.25
C LYS A 15 -5.02 12.62 -16.20
N ARG A 16 -5.44 11.36 -16.09
CA ARG A 16 -4.58 10.18 -16.09
C ARG A 16 -5.10 9.16 -17.10
N SER A 17 -4.18 8.37 -17.63
CA SER A 17 -4.44 7.24 -18.52
C SER A 17 -4.07 5.96 -17.81
N LYS A 18 -4.99 5.00 -17.80
CA LYS A 18 -4.72 3.63 -17.42
C LYS A 18 -4.34 2.83 -18.65
N LEU A 19 -3.11 2.32 -18.68
CA LEU A 19 -2.58 1.55 -19.79
C LEU A 19 -2.50 0.07 -19.41
N GLU A 20 -2.91 -0.77 -20.35
CA GLU A 20 -2.90 -2.22 -20.25
C GLU A 20 -1.88 -2.78 -21.25
N PRO A 21 -0.72 -3.29 -20.78
CA PRO A 21 0.22 -4.03 -21.64
C PRO A 21 -0.40 -5.35 -22.11
N PRO A 22 0.10 -5.96 -23.21
CA PRO A 22 -0.42 -7.24 -23.70
C PRO A 22 -0.28 -8.31 -22.61
N PHE A 23 -1.35 -9.05 -22.36
CA PHE A 23 -1.36 -10.05 -21.31
C PHE A 23 -0.56 -11.29 -21.73
N ASP A 24 0.46 -11.61 -20.93
CA ASP A 24 1.07 -12.94 -20.88
C ASP A 24 1.04 -13.43 -19.42
N ALA A 25 0.66 -14.69 -19.24
CA ALA A 25 0.31 -15.25 -17.94
C ALA A 25 1.56 -15.43 -17.06
N GLY A 26 1.93 -14.39 -16.30
CA GLY A 26 3.06 -14.38 -15.36
C GLY A 26 3.96 -13.17 -15.49
N ASP A 27 4.09 -12.61 -16.69
CA ASP A 27 5.04 -11.53 -16.97
C ASP A 27 4.40 -10.15 -17.07
N CYS A 28 3.06 -10.08 -17.00
CA CYS A 28 2.35 -8.81 -17.13
C CYS A 28 2.81 -7.73 -16.11
N GLY A 29 3.33 -8.11 -14.94
CA GLY A 29 3.94 -7.17 -14.00
C GLY A 29 5.27 -6.59 -14.51
N TYR A 30 6.15 -7.42 -15.08
CA TYR A 30 7.35 -6.93 -15.78
C TYR A 30 7.00 -6.08 -16.98
N TYR A 31 5.90 -6.39 -17.68
CA TYR A 31 5.47 -5.59 -18.82
C TYR A 31 4.97 -4.21 -18.41
N ALA A 32 4.19 -4.12 -17.31
CA ALA A 32 3.81 -2.82 -16.74
C ALA A 32 5.05 -2.01 -16.35
N PHE A 33 6.05 -2.66 -15.76
CA PHE A 33 7.33 -2.05 -15.42
C PHE A 33 8.07 -1.52 -16.66
N CYS A 34 8.16 -2.33 -17.72
CA CYS A 34 8.78 -1.94 -18.99
C CYS A 34 8.07 -0.73 -19.61
N VAL A 35 6.73 -0.73 -19.64
CA VAL A 35 5.95 0.42 -20.16
C VAL A 35 6.26 1.68 -19.37
N GLY A 36 6.33 1.58 -18.04
CA GLY A 36 6.68 2.72 -17.20
C GLY A 36 8.09 3.24 -17.46
N LEU A 37 9.05 2.34 -17.66
CA LEU A 37 10.42 2.71 -17.99
C LEU A 37 10.51 3.46 -19.34
N LEU A 38 9.80 2.97 -20.36
CA LEU A 38 9.70 3.65 -21.66
C LEU A 38 9.08 5.05 -21.50
N HIS A 39 8.02 5.17 -20.70
CA HIS A 39 7.38 6.45 -20.40
C HIS A 39 8.35 7.43 -19.72
N LEU A 40 9.05 7.00 -18.67
CA LEU A 40 10.04 7.82 -17.97
C LEU A 40 11.19 8.24 -18.87
N GLY A 41 11.70 7.35 -19.72
CA GLY A 41 12.78 7.72 -20.64
C GLY A 41 12.35 8.75 -21.69
N MET A 42 11.08 8.75 -22.11
CA MET A 42 10.53 9.82 -22.95
C MET A 42 10.34 11.11 -22.15
N GLN A 43 9.90 11.03 -20.89
CA GLN A 43 9.76 12.18 -19.99
C GLN A 43 11.11 12.82 -19.66
N ALA A 44 12.19 12.04 -19.57
CA ALA A 44 13.55 12.51 -19.27
C ALA A 44 14.07 13.57 -20.25
N LYS A 45 13.52 13.64 -21.48
CA LYS A 45 13.83 14.73 -22.44
C LYS A 45 13.37 16.10 -21.97
N GLN A 46 12.36 16.15 -21.09
CA GLN A 46 11.72 17.36 -20.61
C GLN A 46 11.95 17.57 -19.11
N ASP A 47 12.48 16.56 -18.40
CA ASP A 47 12.67 16.56 -16.95
C ASP A 47 14.09 16.08 -16.59
N PRO A 48 15.02 17.01 -16.29
CA PRO A 48 16.38 16.68 -15.92
C PRO A 48 16.50 15.83 -14.65
N ALA A 49 15.58 15.94 -13.71
CA ALA A 49 15.62 15.16 -12.47
C ALA A 49 15.28 13.69 -12.73
N VAL A 50 14.32 13.43 -13.64
CA VAL A 50 14.05 12.08 -14.14
C VAL A 50 15.26 11.53 -14.89
N ALA A 51 15.89 12.35 -15.75
CA ALA A 51 17.08 11.93 -16.48
C ALA A 51 18.23 11.53 -15.54
N GLU A 52 18.50 12.32 -14.51
CA GLU A 52 19.53 12.02 -13.49
C GLU A 52 19.20 10.74 -12.71
N THR A 53 17.94 10.56 -12.32
CA THR A 53 17.48 9.35 -11.62
C THR A 53 17.72 8.10 -12.46
N LEU A 54 17.34 8.13 -13.74
CA LEU A 54 17.53 7.01 -14.66
C LEU A 54 19.03 6.74 -14.92
N ASN A 55 19.81 7.78 -15.25
CA ASN A 55 21.21 7.64 -15.63
C ASN A 55 22.15 7.29 -14.47
N SER A 56 21.76 7.59 -13.23
CA SER A 56 22.57 7.22 -12.05
C SER A 56 22.36 5.78 -11.58
N SER A 57 21.39 5.05 -12.14
CA SER A 57 21.12 3.66 -11.79
C SER A 57 22.03 2.67 -12.50
N LYS A 58 22.99 2.10 -11.77
CA LYS A 58 23.81 0.98 -12.23
C LYS A 58 23.00 -0.31 -12.44
N PRO A 59 22.08 -0.71 -11.53
CA PRO A 59 21.27 -1.91 -11.74
C PRO A 59 20.41 -1.85 -13.00
N LEU A 60 19.95 -0.65 -13.38
CA LEU A 60 19.24 -0.46 -14.65
C LEU A 60 20.15 -0.66 -15.87
N SER A 61 21.39 -0.17 -15.82
CA SER A 61 22.38 -0.41 -16.89
C SER A 61 22.71 -1.90 -17.03
N GLU A 62 22.86 -2.60 -15.91
CA GLU A 62 23.07 -4.06 -15.88
C GLU A 62 21.86 -4.81 -16.45
N LEU A 63 20.63 -4.40 -16.08
CA LEU A 63 19.40 -4.94 -16.67
C LEU A 63 19.40 -4.80 -18.19
N PHE A 64 19.72 -3.61 -18.73
CA PHE A 64 19.80 -3.42 -20.18
C PHE A 64 20.87 -4.30 -20.84
N SER A 65 22.00 -4.55 -20.17
CA SER A 65 23.03 -5.46 -20.70
C SER A 65 22.58 -6.93 -20.76
N ASN A 66 21.59 -7.30 -19.95
CA ASN A 66 20.99 -8.63 -19.95
C ASN A 66 19.89 -8.80 -21.03
N MET A 67 19.44 -7.70 -21.64
CA MET A 67 18.46 -7.70 -22.74
C MET A 67 19.15 -7.96 -24.08
N ARG A 68 19.33 -9.25 -24.41
CA ARG A 68 20.20 -9.70 -25.50
C ARG A 68 19.75 -9.20 -26.86
N MET A 69 18.45 -9.14 -27.12
CA MET A 69 17.93 -8.64 -28.41
C MET A 69 18.09 -7.12 -28.50
N LEU A 70 17.96 -6.41 -27.38
CA LEU A 70 18.03 -4.94 -27.35
C LEU A 70 19.44 -4.36 -27.20
N ASN A 71 20.48 -5.19 -27.03
CA ASN A 71 21.87 -4.72 -26.96
C ASN A 71 22.32 -3.85 -28.14
N ARG A 72 21.68 -3.98 -29.31
CA ARG A 72 21.95 -3.12 -30.49
C ARG A 72 21.44 -1.67 -30.33
N PHE A 73 20.57 -1.43 -29.35
CA PHE A 73 20.00 -0.11 -29.04
C PHE A 73 20.64 0.53 -27.82
N THR A 74 21.59 -0.13 -27.16
CA THR A 74 22.29 0.42 -26.00
C THR A 74 22.97 1.74 -26.37
N GLY A 75 22.64 2.80 -25.63
CA GLY A 75 23.24 4.13 -25.75
C GLY A 75 24.44 4.31 -24.83
N SER A 76 24.98 5.53 -24.76
CA SER A 76 26.03 5.89 -23.80
C SER A 76 25.52 5.95 -22.36
N ASP A 77 24.20 6.07 -22.17
CA ASP A 77 23.54 6.06 -20.87
C ASP A 77 22.16 5.37 -20.93
N ASN A 78 21.50 5.28 -19.78
CA ASN A 78 20.21 4.60 -19.63
C ASN A 78 19.09 5.33 -20.38
N VAL A 79 19.05 6.67 -20.33
CA VAL A 79 18.05 7.49 -21.02
C VAL A 79 18.17 7.34 -22.54
N GLN A 80 19.39 7.33 -23.08
CA GLN A 80 19.63 7.14 -24.50
C GLN A 80 19.25 5.71 -24.92
N THR A 81 19.57 4.70 -24.12
CA THR A 81 19.15 3.31 -24.37
C THR A 81 17.63 3.21 -24.49
N ILE A 82 16.89 3.77 -23.53
CA ILE A 82 15.42 3.78 -23.55
C ILE A 82 14.89 4.51 -24.79
N ASN A 83 15.48 5.66 -25.13
CA ASN A 83 15.05 6.45 -26.28
C ASN A 83 15.32 5.74 -27.61
N ASN A 84 16.44 5.03 -27.75
CA ASN A 84 16.73 4.22 -28.93
C ASN A 84 15.68 3.11 -29.10
N ILE A 85 15.27 2.46 -28.01
CA ILE A 85 14.19 1.45 -28.02
C ILE A 85 12.86 2.07 -28.47
N VAL A 86 12.49 3.24 -27.93
CA VAL A 86 11.26 3.95 -28.34
C VAL A 86 11.29 4.35 -29.81
N THR A 87 12.43 4.84 -30.30
CA THR A 87 12.62 5.21 -31.71
C THR A 87 12.49 3.99 -32.63
N GLU A 88 13.05 2.85 -32.23
CA GLU A 88 12.92 1.60 -32.99
C GLU A 88 11.46 1.15 -33.11
N LEU A 89 10.72 1.18 -32.00
CA LEU A 89 9.30 0.82 -31.96
C LEU A 89 8.45 1.69 -32.91
N GLY A 90 8.77 2.98 -32.98
CA GLY A 90 8.11 3.95 -33.86
C GLY A 90 8.60 3.94 -35.32
N SER A 91 9.58 3.10 -35.67
CA SER A 91 10.14 3.07 -37.02
C SER A 91 9.19 2.40 -38.03
N SER A 92 9.35 2.76 -39.31
CA SER A 92 8.65 2.14 -40.44
C SER A 92 9.48 1.04 -41.13
N SER A 93 10.62 0.65 -40.53
CA SER A 93 11.50 -0.37 -41.08
C SER A 93 10.84 -1.75 -41.01
N TRP A 94 11.12 -2.60 -42.00
CA TRP A 94 10.52 -3.94 -42.08
C TRP A 94 11.08 -4.92 -41.03
N ASP A 95 12.30 -4.66 -40.56
CA ASP A 95 13.07 -5.42 -39.56
C ASP A 95 12.97 -4.82 -38.15
N ARG A 96 12.02 -3.90 -37.95
CA ARG A 96 11.80 -3.27 -36.64
C ARG A 96 11.40 -4.30 -35.60
N LEU A 97 11.80 -4.03 -34.36
CA LEU A 97 11.28 -4.81 -33.24
C LEU A 97 9.81 -4.51 -32.97
N SER A 98 9.05 -5.56 -32.73
CA SER A 98 7.70 -5.47 -32.20
C SER A 98 7.74 -5.13 -30.71
N PHE A 99 6.67 -4.50 -30.23
CA PHE A 99 6.53 -4.20 -28.80
C PHE A 99 6.57 -5.47 -27.94
N ARG A 100 6.00 -6.58 -28.42
CA ARG A 100 6.05 -7.86 -27.70
C ARG A 100 7.46 -8.40 -27.55
N GLU A 101 8.33 -8.23 -28.56
CA GLU A 101 9.73 -8.64 -28.47
C GLU A 101 10.49 -7.81 -27.44
N VAL A 102 10.25 -6.49 -27.39
CA VAL A 102 10.82 -5.62 -26.35
C VAL A 102 10.38 -6.07 -24.95
N LEU A 103 9.10 -6.36 -24.77
CA LEU A 103 8.55 -6.83 -23.49
C LEU A 103 9.12 -8.19 -23.08
N ALA A 104 9.23 -9.14 -24.01
CA ALA A 104 9.78 -10.45 -23.75
C ALA A 104 11.27 -10.38 -23.37
N ASP A 105 12.08 -9.62 -24.13
CA ASP A 105 13.51 -9.44 -23.84
C ASP A 105 13.72 -8.68 -22.52
N PHE A 106 12.83 -7.76 -22.16
CA PHE A 106 12.83 -7.10 -20.85
C PHE A 106 12.53 -8.07 -19.71
N SER A 107 11.49 -8.90 -19.86
CA SER A 107 11.15 -9.95 -18.89
C SER A 107 12.32 -10.91 -18.70
N ASP A 108 12.94 -11.36 -19.78
CA ASP A 108 14.13 -12.21 -19.74
C ASP A 108 15.31 -11.50 -19.07
N GLY A 109 15.55 -10.22 -19.38
CA GLY A 109 16.56 -9.40 -18.72
C GLY A 109 16.34 -9.30 -17.21
N MET A 110 15.09 -9.11 -16.76
CA MET A 110 14.73 -9.11 -15.33
C MET A 110 15.01 -10.46 -14.70
N ARG A 111 14.60 -11.56 -15.34
CA ARG A 111 14.79 -12.94 -14.86
C ARG A 111 16.27 -13.32 -14.75
N VAL A 112 17.09 -12.90 -15.72
CA VAL A 112 18.55 -13.07 -15.68
C VAL A 112 19.12 -12.26 -14.51
N SER A 113 18.72 -10.99 -14.38
CA SER A 113 19.20 -10.11 -13.31
C SER A 113 18.90 -10.67 -11.93
N LEU A 114 17.70 -11.21 -11.70
CA LEU A 114 17.34 -11.91 -10.44
C LEU A 114 18.27 -13.10 -10.15
N LEU A 115 18.76 -13.79 -11.18
CA LEU A 115 19.63 -14.95 -11.02
C LEU A 115 21.10 -14.56 -10.79
N THR A 116 21.55 -13.46 -11.41
CA THR A 116 22.98 -13.09 -11.48
C THR A 116 23.39 -12.01 -10.49
N SER A 117 22.44 -11.35 -9.83
CA SER A 117 22.71 -10.35 -8.80
C SER A 117 21.87 -10.62 -7.54
N ASP A 118 22.01 -9.75 -6.54
CA ASP A 118 21.20 -9.82 -5.32
C ASP A 118 19.76 -9.30 -5.52
N LEU A 119 19.38 -9.01 -6.78
CA LEU A 119 18.05 -8.54 -7.13
C LEU A 119 16.99 -9.53 -6.63
N GLY A 120 16.14 -9.07 -5.72
CA GLY A 120 15.05 -9.88 -5.17
C GLY A 120 15.45 -10.88 -4.08
N VAL A 121 16.75 -11.10 -3.80
CA VAL A 121 17.20 -12.05 -2.77
C VAL A 121 16.60 -11.70 -1.41
N ASP A 122 16.68 -10.45 -0.99
CA ASP A 122 16.11 -10.00 0.29
C ASP A 122 14.58 -10.13 0.36
N TYR A 123 13.89 -9.90 -0.76
CA TYR A 123 12.44 -10.11 -0.85
C TYR A 123 12.08 -11.58 -0.55
N PHE A 124 12.75 -12.52 -1.22
CA PHE A 124 12.50 -13.94 -1.00
C PHE A 124 12.96 -14.40 0.39
N LYS A 125 14.05 -13.87 0.94
CA LYS A 125 14.47 -14.16 2.33
C LYS A 125 13.39 -13.76 3.33
N ASN A 126 12.82 -12.56 3.19
CA ASN A 126 11.75 -12.09 4.08
C ASN A 126 10.49 -12.93 3.94
N MET A 127 10.05 -13.20 2.71
CA MET A 127 8.90 -14.06 2.48
C MET A 127 9.12 -15.47 3.08
N ILE A 128 10.32 -16.04 2.89
CA ILE A 128 10.68 -17.34 3.47
C ILE A 128 10.53 -17.33 5.00
N LYS A 129 11.01 -16.28 5.69
CA LYS A 129 10.85 -16.09 7.14
C LYS A 129 9.40 -15.90 7.59
N GLU A 130 8.60 -15.21 6.78
CA GLU A 130 7.19 -14.92 7.07
C GLU A 130 6.29 -16.15 6.95
N GLY A 131 6.72 -17.17 6.20
CA GLY A 131 6.05 -18.48 6.11
C GLY A 131 4.71 -18.50 5.36
N ALA A 132 4.19 -17.35 4.92
CA ALA A 132 2.95 -17.27 4.13
C ALA A 132 3.00 -18.11 2.84
N TRP A 133 4.19 -18.24 2.25
CA TRP A 133 4.46 -19.09 1.08
C TRP A 133 4.10 -20.57 1.29
N VAL A 134 3.97 -21.06 2.54
CA VAL A 134 3.55 -22.44 2.82
C VAL A 134 2.12 -22.71 2.32
N ILE A 135 1.29 -21.69 2.20
CA ILE A 135 -0.08 -21.81 1.68
C ILE A 135 -0.06 -21.54 0.17
N ASP A 136 0.51 -20.39 -0.22
CA ASP A 136 0.40 -19.89 -1.60
C ASP A 136 1.39 -20.54 -2.58
N ASN A 137 2.48 -21.11 -2.04
CA ASN A 137 3.61 -21.64 -2.80
C ASN A 137 4.11 -22.99 -2.26
N GLN A 138 3.18 -23.91 -1.92
CA GLN A 138 3.51 -25.25 -1.38
C GLN A 138 4.58 -26.01 -2.16
N LYS A 139 4.68 -25.77 -3.48
CA LYS A 139 5.69 -26.40 -4.35
C LYS A 139 7.12 -26.08 -3.93
N TRP A 140 7.38 -25.02 -3.17
CA TRP A 140 8.73 -24.72 -2.66
C TRP A 140 9.22 -25.78 -1.69
N MET A 141 8.32 -26.50 -1.01
CA MET A 141 8.68 -27.67 -0.20
C MET A 141 9.31 -28.80 -1.03
N ASP A 142 9.21 -28.76 -2.37
CA ASP A 142 9.91 -29.72 -3.22
C ASP A 142 11.38 -29.37 -3.48
N LEU A 143 11.80 -28.16 -3.15
CA LEU A 143 13.18 -27.72 -3.34
C LEU A 143 14.11 -28.39 -2.32
N PRO A 144 15.30 -28.84 -2.74
CA PRO A 144 16.31 -29.47 -1.88
C PRO A 144 16.52 -28.81 -0.52
N GLN A 145 16.72 -27.49 -0.43
CA GLN A 145 17.00 -26.85 0.85
C GLN A 145 15.77 -26.86 1.78
N PHE A 146 14.57 -26.72 1.23
CA PHE A 146 13.30 -26.80 1.97
C PHE A 146 13.03 -28.23 2.43
N LYS A 147 13.26 -29.23 1.57
CA LYS A 147 13.12 -30.66 1.91
C LYS A 147 13.96 -31.07 3.10
N LYS A 148 15.19 -30.55 3.21
CA LYS A 148 16.09 -30.84 4.36
C LYS A 148 15.51 -30.38 5.70
N LEU A 149 14.67 -29.35 5.71
CA LEU A 149 14.06 -28.82 6.94
C LEU A 149 12.81 -29.60 7.36
N ASN A 150 12.21 -30.40 6.47
CA ASN A 150 10.95 -31.09 6.75
C ASN A 150 11.04 -32.01 7.98
N ARG A 151 12.18 -32.67 8.21
CA ARG A 151 12.37 -33.46 9.44
C ARG A 151 12.36 -32.60 10.69
N LYS A 152 13.08 -31.48 10.69
CA LYS A 152 13.10 -30.52 11.81
C LYS A 152 11.71 -29.93 12.10
N ILE A 153 10.92 -29.69 11.06
CA ILE A 153 9.53 -29.23 11.18
C ILE A 153 8.66 -30.31 11.85
N LEU A 154 8.80 -31.58 11.45
CA LEU A 154 8.06 -32.68 12.05
C LEU A 154 8.45 -32.91 13.51
N ASP A 155 9.75 -32.87 13.82
CA ASP A 155 10.25 -32.99 15.19
C ASP A 155 9.68 -31.85 16.06
N ARG A 156 9.71 -30.60 15.56
CA ARG A 156 9.13 -29.45 16.27
C ARG A 156 7.61 -29.53 16.41
N MET A 157 6.91 -30.05 15.40
CA MET A 157 5.47 -30.29 15.48
C MET A 157 5.11 -31.30 16.58
N GLN A 158 5.91 -32.37 16.73
CA GLN A 158 5.73 -33.35 17.80
C GLN A 158 5.94 -32.74 19.18
N GLU A 159 6.97 -31.89 19.34
CA GLU A 159 7.20 -31.14 20.58
C GLU A 159 6.01 -30.24 20.93
N LEU A 160 5.47 -29.50 19.94
CA LEU A 160 4.29 -28.64 20.15
C LEU A 160 3.01 -29.42 20.44
N ALA A 161 2.90 -30.67 19.97
CA ALA A 161 1.76 -31.55 20.26
C ALA A 161 1.80 -32.21 21.64
N VAL A 162 2.94 -32.12 22.36
CA VAL A 162 3.15 -32.70 23.71
C VAL A 162 2.74 -34.18 23.78
N GLY A 163 2.92 -34.93 22.69
CA GLY A 163 2.58 -36.36 22.63
C GLY A 163 1.09 -36.70 22.70
N THR A 164 0.19 -35.75 22.40
CA THR A 164 -1.25 -35.99 22.35
C THR A 164 -1.75 -36.24 20.92
N ASP A 165 -2.76 -37.10 20.78
CA ASP A 165 -3.49 -37.24 19.52
C ASP A 165 -4.30 -35.97 19.25
N VAL A 166 -4.09 -35.37 18.08
CA VAL A 166 -4.69 -34.09 17.67
C VAL A 166 -5.60 -34.29 16.45
N SER A 167 -6.64 -33.46 16.32
CA SER A 167 -7.48 -33.44 15.12
C SER A 167 -6.66 -33.02 13.88
N ILE A 168 -7.20 -33.29 12.69
CA ILE A 168 -6.55 -32.94 11.43
C ILE A 168 -6.35 -31.43 11.30
N GLU A 169 -7.34 -30.62 11.68
CA GLU A 169 -7.22 -29.16 11.66
C GLU A 169 -6.09 -28.69 12.60
N ARG A 170 -6.07 -29.23 13.83
CA ARG A 170 -5.05 -28.89 14.83
C ARG A 170 -3.66 -29.34 14.40
N ALA A 171 -3.54 -30.50 13.74
CA ALA A 171 -2.28 -30.97 13.17
C ALA A 171 -1.77 -30.01 12.07
N GLY A 172 -2.67 -29.47 11.24
CA GLY A 172 -2.34 -28.45 10.24
C GLY A 172 -1.79 -27.16 10.85
N GLU A 173 -2.44 -26.65 11.90
CA GLU A 173 -1.99 -25.47 12.66
C GLU A 173 -0.61 -25.69 13.29
N LEU A 174 -0.43 -26.82 13.98
CA LEU A 174 0.84 -27.15 14.62
C LEU A 174 1.97 -27.28 13.60
N ARG A 175 1.70 -27.87 12.43
CA ARG A 175 2.67 -27.95 11.33
C ARG A 175 3.03 -26.57 10.80
N PHE A 176 2.05 -25.69 10.63
CA PHE A 176 2.29 -24.32 10.18
C PHE A 176 3.12 -23.52 11.20
N GLN A 177 2.77 -23.60 12.49
CA GLN A 177 3.52 -22.97 13.57
C GLN A 177 4.96 -23.51 13.65
N ALA A 178 5.15 -24.84 13.62
CA ALA A 178 6.47 -25.45 13.61
C ALA A 178 7.30 -24.97 12.40
N THR A 179 6.66 -24.84 11.23
CA THR A 179 7.32 -24.31 10.03
C THR A 179 7.77 -22.87 10.26
N LEU A 180 6.89 -21.98 10.75
CA LEU A 180 7.25 -20.60 11.06
C LEU A 180 8.42 -20.49 12.03
N GLU A 181 8.41 -21.26 13.12
CA GLU A 181 9.47 -21.24 14.12
C GLU A 181 10.81 -21.72 13.56
N ILE A 182 10.82 -22.78 12.75
CA ILE A 182 12.05 -23.28 12.12
C ILE A 182 12.61 -22.24 11.15
N PHE A 183 11.76 -21.65 10.31
CA PHE A 183 12.19 -20.73 9.26
C PHE A 183 12.63 -19.36 9.79
N LYS A 184 12.00 -18.84 10.85
CA LYS A 184 12.42 -17.59 11.51
C LYS A 184 13.80 -17.68 12.15
N ASN A 185 14.21 -18.88 12.55
CA ASN A 185 15.48 -19.12 13.24
C ASN A 185 16.63 -19.56 12.30
N LEU A 186 16.41 -19.56 10.98
CA LEU A 186 17.47 -19.87 10.02
C LEU A 186 18.51 -18.74 9.98
N SER A 187 19.78 -19.10 9.74
CA SER A 187 20.85 -18.13 9.50
C SER A 187 20.65 -17.42 8.16
N GLU A 188 21.19 -16.20 8.04
CA GLU A 188 21.12 -15.41 6.80
C GLU A 188 21.70 -16.15 5.59
N GLU A 189 22.80 -16.89 5.76
CA GLU A 189 23.41 -17.71 4.70
C GLU A 189 22.46 -18.80 4.19
N VAL A 190 21.78 -19.52 5.09
CA VAL A 190 20.82 -20.56 4.70
C VAL A 190 19.62 -19.94 3.99
N LEU A 191 19.14 -18.80 4.49
CA LEU A 191 18.03 -18.06 3.88
C LEU A 191 18.38 -17.56 2.48
N GLU A 192 19.60 -17.07 2.28
CA GLU A 192 20.10 -16.63 0.99
C GLU A 192 20.19 -17.80 -0.01
N ASP A 193 20.73 -18.94 0.40
CA ASP A 193 20.75 -20.16 -0.42
C ASP A 193 19.35 -20.61 -0.84
N MET A 194 18.40 -20.57 0.10
CA MET A 194 17.00 -20.92 -0.16
C MET A 194 16.33 -19.92 -1.10
N ALA A 195 16.56 -18.62 -0.90
CA ALA A 195 16.05 -17.56 -1.76
C ALA A 195 16.58 -17.72 -3.20
N LYS A 196 17.89 -17.94 -3.37
CA LYS A 196 18.51 -18.19 -4.68
C LYS A 196 17.94 -19.45 -5.34
N GLU A 197 17.64 -20.50 -4.58
CA GLU A 197 17.01 -21.72 -5.10
C GLU A 197 15.57 -21.46 -5.59
N VAL A 198 14.78 -20.69 -4.84
CA VAL A 198 13.44 -20.25 -5.24
C VAL A 198 13.51 -19.42 -6.52
N ILE A 199 14.38 -18.41 -6.56
CA ILE A 199 14.59 -17.55 -7.72
C ILE A 199 14.92 -18.42 -8.94
N LYS A 200 15.96 -19.24 -8.84
CA LYS A 200 16.42 -20.10 -9.93
C LYS A 200 15.32 -21.00 -10.49
N LYS A 201 14.45 -21.56 -9.64
CA LYS A 201 13.42 -22.51 -10.06
C LYS A 201 12.16 -21.83 -10.61
N TYR A 202 11.72 -20.74 -9.98
CA TYR A 202 10.39 -20.17 -10.22
C TYR A 202 10.41 -18.78 -10.86
N TYR A 203 11.51 -18.03 -10.75
CA TYR A 203 11.60 -16.63 -11.22
C TYR A 203 12.75 -16.38 -12.21
N GLY A 204 13.65 -17.34 -12.39
CA GLY A 204 14.78 -17.24 -13.30
C GLY A 204 14.41 -17.52 -14.76
N PRO A 205 15.42 -17.50 -15.66
CA PRO A 205 15.24 -17.78 -17.07
C PRO A 205 14.61 -19.16 -17.31
N GLY A 206 13.59 -19.22 -18.18
CA GLY A 206 12.89 -20.46 -18.52
C GLY A 206 11.82 -20.91 -17.51
N SER A 207 11.55 -20.15 -16.45
CA SER A 207 10.38 -20.43 -15.59
C SER A 207 9.08 -20.11 -16.33
N LYS A 208 8.06 -20.97 -16.21
CA LYS A 208 6.81 -20.84 -16.99
C LYS A 208 5.88 -19.72 -16.50
N LYS A 209 6.07 -19.23 -15.28
CA LYS A 209 5.25 -18.19 -14.65
C LYS A 209 6.00 -17.62 -13.44
N ALA A 210 6.29 -16.32 -13.46
CA ALA A 210 6.65 -15.59 -12.25
C ALA A 210 5.34 -15.13 -11.57
N TRP A 211 5.19 -15.36 -10.28
CA TRP A 211 4.09 -14.76 -9.50
C TRP A 211 4.60 -13.43 -8.96
N LEU A 212 4.24 -12.35 -9.65
CA LEU A 212 4.67 -10.99 -9.31
C LEU A 212 3.54 -10.34 -8.51
N ASP A 213 3.71 -10.23 -7.20
CA ASP A 213 2.84 -9.43 -6.35
C ASP A 213 3.33 -7.97 -6.26
N ALA A 214 2.54 -7.11 -5.61
CA ALA A 214 2.84 -5.68 -5.47
C ALA A 214 4.16 -5.43 -4.74
N ASP A 215 4.47 -6.23 -3.72
CA ASP A 215 5.62 -6.01 -2.87
C ASP A 215 6.92 -6.45 -3.54
N PHE A 216 6.86 -7.50 -4.37
CA PHE A 216 7.92 -7.88 -5.28
C PHE A 216 8.22 -6.75 -6.28
N LEU A 217 7.19 -6.20 -6.95
CA LEU A 217 7.39 -5.12 -7.93
C LEU A 217 7.92 -3.83 -7.27
N LYS A 218 7.47 -3.49 -6.05
CA LYS A 218 8.03 -2.39 -5.25
C LYS A 218 9.49 -2.65 -4.90
N ASN A 219 9.83 -3.87 -4.49
CA ASN A 219 11.21 -4.25 -4.21
C ASN A 219 12.08 -4.10 -5.47
N CYS A 220 11.64 -4.61 -6.62
CA CYS A 220 12.35 -4.39 -7.89
C CYS A 220 12.53 -2.91 -8.20
N SER A 221 11.51 -2.07 -8.01
CA SER A 221 11.63 -0.63 -8.21
C SER A 221 12.66 0.02 -7.30
N ARG A 222 12.70 -0.33 -6.01
CA ARG A 222 13.68 0.24 -5.06
C ARG A 222 15.11 -0.18 -5.41
N GLN A 223 15.31 -1.43 -5.80
CA GLN A 223 16.63 -1.94 -6.16
C GLN A 223 17.11 -1.38 -7.52
N LEU A 224 16.20 -1.22 -8.48
CA LEU A 224 16.52 -0.56 -9.74
C LEU A 224 16.71 0.94 -9.59
N PHE A 225 16.11 1.60 -8.60
CA PHE A 225 16.25 3.05 -8.39
C PHE A 225 16.53 3.38 -6.91
N PRO A 226 17.74 3.06 -6.38
CA PRO A 226 18.03 3.20 -4.95
C PRO A 226 17.97 4.64 -4.41
N LYS A 227 17.98 5.63 -5.30
CA LYS A 227 17.92 7.06 -4.96
C LYS A 227 16.54 7.68 -5.15
N ALA A 228 15.56 6.91 -5.64
CA ALA A 228 14.21 7.40 -5.91
C ALA A 228 13.19 6.42 -5.34
N ASP A 229 12.67 6.78 -4.17
CA ASP A 229 11.60 6.01 -3.55
C ASP A 229 10.33 6.10 -4.39
N ASN A 230 9.70 4.94 -4.60
CA ASN A 230 8.36 4.80 -5.20
C ASN A 230 8.20 5.37 -6.62
N LEU A 231 9.24 5.35 -7.45
CA LEU A 231 9.19 5.87 -8.83
C LEU A 231 8.05 5.29 -9.69
N PHE A 232 7.72 4.00 -9.49
CA PHE A 232 6.60 3.30 -10.16
C PHE A 232 5.37 3.11 -9.28
N PHE A 233 5.36 3.70 -8.10
CA PHE A 233 4.29 3.59 -7.11
C PHE A 233 3.94 4.97 -6.53
N ASP A 234 3.99 5.99 -7.39
CA ASP A 234 3.61 7.37 -7.07
C ASP A 234 2.25 7.70 -7.70
N PRO A 235 1.18 7.85 -6.90
CA PRO A 235 -0.15 8.21 -7.38
C PRO A 235 -0.19 9.56 -8.14
N GLN A 236 0.78 10.45 -7.93
CA GLN A 236 0.91 11.72 -8.65
C GLN A 236 1.74 11.61 -9.92
N GLY A 237 2.66 10.65 -9.97
CA GLY A 237 3.56 10.34 -11.07
C GLY A 237 3.09 9.11 -11.85
N ILE A 238 3.89 8.05 -11.82
CA ILE A 238 3.58 6.75 -12.42
C ILE A 238 3.21 5.77 -11.33
N GLU A 239 2.14 5.01 -11.55
CA GLU A 239 1.64 4.04 -10.58
C GLU A 239 1.33 2.70 -11.27
N ILE A 240 2.00 1.63 -10.85
CA ILE A 240 1.68 0.27 -11.26
C ILE A 240 0.56 -0.25 -10.35
N THR A 241 -0.59 -0.61 -10.93
CA THR A 241 -1.77 -1.08 -10.20
C THR A 241 -2.22 -2.46 -10.68
N SER A 242 -2.95 -3.22 -9.87
CA SER A 242 -3.57 -4.50 -10.25
C SER A 242 -5.11 -4.41 -10.19
N LYS A 243 -5.80 -5.30 -10.91
CA LYS A 243 -7.28 -5.40 -10.83
C LYS A 243 -7.70 -6.58 -9.97
N GLY A 244 -8.30 -6.27 -8.83
CA GLY A 244 -8.95 -7.25 -7.94
C GLY A 244 -8.02 -7.81 -6.85
N PRO A 245 -8.59 -8.56 -5.89
CA PRO A 245 -7.85 -9.10 -4.73
C PRO A 245 -6.91 -10.27 -5.09
N THR A 246 -6.83 -10.64 -6.36
CA THR A 246 -5.90 -11.64 -6.87
C THR A 246 -5.04 -10.93 -7.91
N ASP A 247 -3.74 -10.76 -7.60
CA ASP A 247 -2.70 -10.10 -8.42
C ASP A 247 -2.45 -10.82 -9.76
N SER A 248 -3.51 -10.91 -10.56
CA SER A 248 -3.58 -11.72 -11.76
C SER A 248 -3.28 -10.89 -13.01
N HIS A 249 -3.46 -9.57 -12.93
CA HIS A 249 -3.16 -8.66 -14.03
C HIS A 249 -2.73 -7.27 -13.55
N TRP A 250 -1.65 -6.78 -14.16
CA TRP A 250 -1.00 -5.51 -13.86
C TRP A 250 -1.26 -4.47 -14.94
N TYR A 251 -1.45 -3.23 -14.50
CA TYR A 251 -1.69 -2.04 -15.29
C TYR A 251 -0.68 -0.98 -14.91
N ILE A 252 -0.58 0.05 -15.74
CA ILE A 252 0.18 1.24 -15.42
C ILE A 252 -0.66 2.49 -15.63
N ASP A 253 -0.79 3.27 -14.56
CA ASP A 253 -1.45 4.55 -14.53
C ASP A 253 -0.41 5.66 -14.72
N VAL A 254 -0.58 6.47 -15.77
CA VAL A 254 0.34 7.55 -16.13
C VAL A 254 -0.41 8.89 -16.32
N PRO A 255 0.27 10.04 -16.25
CA PRO A 255 -0.36 11.32 -16.60
C PRO A 255 -0.83 11.34 -18.06
N LYS A 256 -2.06 11.81 -18.33
CA LYS A 256 -2.53 11.98 -19.72
C LYS A 256 -1.92 13.26 -20.31
N ASN A 257 -0.81 13.12 -21.02
CA ASN A 257 -0.05 14.21 -21.63
C ASN A 257 0.58 13.78 -22.97
N GLN A 258 1.35 14.69 -23.58
CA GLN A 258 2.03 14.43 -24.85
C GLN A 258 2.98 13.23 -24.80
N THR A 259 3.64 12.97 -23.66
CA THR A 259 4.53 11.81 -23.49
C THR A 259 3.74 10.51 -23.62
N THR A 260 2.59 10.41 -22.94
CA THR A 260 1.71 9.24 -23.01
C THR A 260 1.15 9.03 -24.41
N ASP A 261 0.70 10.10 -25.07
CA ASP A 261 0.18 10.02 -26.44
C ASP A 261 1.27 9.59 -27.43
N SER A 262 2.49 10.10 -27.26
CA SER A 262 3.65 9.75 -28.11
C SER A 262 4.09 8.30 -27.88
N LEU A 263 4.07 7.81 -26.64
CA LEU A 263 4.36 6.41 -26.31
C LEU A 263 3.35 5.48 -26.98
N LEU A 264 2.04 5.77 -26.82
CA LEU A 264 0.97 5.01 -27.46
C LEU A 264 1.11 5.01 -28.99
N SER A 265 1.45 6.15 -29.58
CA SER A 265 1.67 6.25 -31.02
C SER A 265 2.90 5.46 -31.48
N SER A 266 3.99 5.46 -30.72
CA SER A 266 5.22 4.76 -31.08
C SER A 266 5.06 3.26 -30.96
N VAL A 267 4.51 2.79 -29.83
CA VAL A 267 4.28 1.37 -29.56
C VAL A 267 3.26 0.76 -30.51
N ASN A 268 2.22 1.50 -30.87
CA ASN A 268 1.14 1.04 -31.75
C ASN A 268 1.29 1.55 -33.20
N ALA A 269 2.50 1.94 -33.64
CA ALA A 269 2.76 2.37 -35.02
C ALA A 269 2.57 1.25 -36.06
N GLY A 270 2.31 0.01 -35.62
CA GLY A 270 2.04 -1.15 -36.47
C GLY A 270 0.58 -1.57 -36.58
N ALA A 271 0.37 -2.72 -37.22
CA ALA A 271 -0.95 -3.31 -37.33
C ALA A 271 -1.47 -3.85 -35.99
N SER A 272 -0.58 -4.17 -35.04
CA SER A 272 -0.94 -4.59 -33.70
C SER A 272 -1.13 -3.38 -32.77
N LYS A 273 -2.26 -3.36 -32.06
CA LYS A 273 -2.52 -2.43 -30.95
C LYS A 273 -2.28 -3.14 -29.63
N ASP A 274 -1.01 -3.40 -29.34
CA ASP A 274 -0.60 -4.24 -28.21
C ASP A 274 -0.70 -3.52 -26.86
N LEU A 275 -0.44 -2.20 -26.82
CA LEU A 275 -0.62 -1.38 -25.61
C LEU A 275 -1.94 -0.63 -25.69
N LYS A 276 -2.85 -0.88 -24.75
CA LYS A 276 -4.20 -0.30 -24.76
C LYS A 276 -4.36 0.78 -23.70
N GLU A 277 -4.93 1.92 -24.08
CA GLU A 277 -5.49 2.87 -23.13
C GLU A 277 -6.91 2.41 -22.79
N ILE A 278 -7.09 1.82 -21.60
CA ILE A 278 -8.36 1.21 -21.20
C ILE A 278 -9.28 2.17 -20.45
N GLU A 279 -8.71 3.21 -19.85
CA GLU A 279 -9.46 4.23 -19.11
C GLU A 279 -8.71 5.56 -19.13
N VAL A 280 -9.46 6.66 -19.32
CA VAL A 280 -8.97 8.02 -19.06
C VAL A 280 -9.82 8.61 -17.96
N TYR A 281 -9.19 8.86 -16.82
CA TYR A 281 -9.87 9.33 -15.61
C TYR A 281 -9.22 10.60 -15.08
N ARG A 282 -9.89 11.29 -14.17
CA ARG A 282 -9.34 12.47 -13.49
C ARG A 282 -9.09 12.13 -12.04
N VAL A 283 -7.87 12.34 -11.59
CA VAL A 283 -7.55 12.36 -10.18
C VAL A 283 -7.71 13.80 -9.71
N LYS A 284 -8.60 14.01 -8.75
CA LYS A 284 -8.67 15.30 -8.05
C LYS A 284 -7.33 15.49 -7.36
N ASP A 285 -6.69 16.63 -7.58
CA ASP A 285 -5.50 16.99 -6.81
C ASP A 285 -5.90 16.95 -5.33
N ALA A 286 -5.38 15.99 -4.57
CA ALA A 286 -5.59 15.91 -3.12
C ALA A 286 -5.11 17.19 -2.40
N LYS A 287 -4.33 18.03 -3.10
CA LYS A 287 -3.93 19.37 -2.68
C LYS A 287 -5.08 20.39 -2.64
N ALA A 288 -6.24 20.12 -3.25
CA ALA A 288 -7.38 21.03 -3.22
C ALA A 288 -8.25 20.88 -1.96
N ASP A 289 -8.08 19.84 -1.14
CA ASP A 289 -8.69 19.79 0.20
C ASP A 289 -7.97 18.82 1.19
N PRO A 290 -6.68 19.01 1.49
CA PRO A 290 -5.93 18.12 2.40
C PRO A 290 -6.46 18.17 3.84
N LEU A 291 -7.15 19.26 4.20
CA LEU A 291 -7.67 19.46 5.53
C LEU A 291 -8.96 18.66 5.73
N SER A 292 -9.91 18.67 4.79
CA SER A 292 -11.14 17.89 4.94
C SER A 292 -10.90 16.38 4.91
N ALA A 293 -9.93 15.92 4.12
CA ALA A 293 -9.52 14.51 4.09
C ALA A 293 -8.89 14.07 5.41
N LEU A 294 -7.94 14.85 5.96
CA LEU A 294 -7.34 14.56 7.27
C LEU A 294 -8.35 14.67 8.42
N LEU A 295 -9.28 15.63 8.37
CA LEU A 295 -10.37 15.75 9.35
C LEU A 295 -11.32 14.56 9.28
N LYS A 296 -11.61 14.06 8.07
CA LYS A 296 -12.42 12.86 7.88
C LYS A 296 -11.68 11.62 8.38
N GLU A 297 -10.40 11.46 8.06
CA GLU A 297 -9.58 10.35 8.52
C GLU A 297 -9.44 10.35 10.05
N GLN A 298 -9.19 11.51 10.67
CA GLN A 298 -9.19 11.67 12.13
C GLN A 298 -10.54 11.24 12.74
N LYS A 299 -11.66 11.69 12.14
CA LYS A 299 -13.00 11.32 12.59
C LYS A 299 -13.26 9.81 12.48
N ASP A 300 -12.87 9.20 11.37
CA ASP A 300 -13.06 7.76 11.13
C ASP A 300 -12.18 6.93 12.09
N LEU A 301 -10.94 7.36 12.33
CA LEU A 301 -10.04 6.74 13.32
C LEU A 301 -10.55 6.90 14.76
N LEU A 302 -11.11 8.05 15.13
CA LEU A 302 -11.75 8.26 16.45
C LEU A 302 -12.98 7.35 16.62
N GLN A 303 -13.79 7.18 15.58
CA GLN A 303 -14.91 6.23 15.61
C GLN A 303 -14.43 4.79 15.76
N ALA A 304 -13.40 4.39 15.01
CA ALA A 304 -12.79 3.06 15.10
C ALA A 304 -12.20 2.81 16.50
N LYS A 305 -11.49 3.79 17.06
CA LYS A 305 -10.95 3.75 18.44
C LYS A 305 -12.07 3.54 19.46
N ASN A 306 -13.12 4.34 19.40
CA ASN A 306 -14.24 4.26 20.35
C ASN A 306 -14.99 2.93 20.24
N LYS A 307 -15.10 2.37 19.03
CA LYS A 307 -15.68 1.04 18.81
C LYS A 307 -14.79 -0.04 19.43
N ALA A 308 -13.49 -0.03 19.13
CA ALA A 308 -12.55 -1.01 19.64
C ALA A 308 -12.42 -0.96 21.17
N LEU A 309 -12.39 0.23 21.78
CA LEU A 309 -12.39 0.40 23.24
C LEU A 309 -13.66 -0.18 23.87
N ARG A 310 -14.83 -0.03 23.23
CA ARG A 310 -16.09 -0.59 23.71
C ARG A 310 -16.07 -2.12 23.66
N GLU A 311 -15.67 -2.68 22.52
CA GLU A 311 -15.53 -4.14 22.34
C GLU A 311 -14.55 -4.72 23.35
N PHE A 312 -13.42 -4.03 23.60
CA PHE A 312 -12.47 -4.43 24.63
C PHE A 312 -13.08 -4.44 26.03
N LYS A 313 -13.81 -3.38 26.42
CA LYS A 313 -14.51 -3.33 27.71
C LYS A 313 -15.57 -4.42 27.86
N GLU A 314 -16.29 -4.71 26.78
CA GLU A 314 -17.30 -5.77 26.77
C GLU A 314 -16.64 -7.15 26.98
N MET A 315 -15.51 -7.41 26.31
CA MET A 315 -14.74 -8.65 26.50
C MET A 315 -14.21 -8.79 27.93
N THR A 316 -13.56 -7.75 28.48
CA THR A 316 -13.03 -7.81 29.85
C THR A 316 -14.14 -7.93 30.89
N SER A 317 -15.26 -7.22 30.71
CA SER A 317 -16.43 -7.32 31.59
C SER A 317 -17.09 -8.71 31.54
N GLY A 318 -17.11 -9.31 30.35
CA GLY A 318 -17.57 -10.69 30.16
C GLY A 318 -16.69 -11.71 30.89
N LEU A 319 -15.37 -11.55 30.84
CA LEU A 319 -14.44 -12.37 31.61
C LEU A 319 -14.59 -12.17 33.12
N PHE A 320 -14.69 -10.92 33.56
CA PHE A 320 -14.95 -10.60 34.97
C PHE A 320 -16.23 -11.26 35.48
N ALA A 321 -17.33 -11.19 34.71
CA ALA A 321 -18.59 -11.82 35.08
C ALA A 321 -18.51 -13.36 35.09
N LYS A 322 -17.71 -13.96 34.19
CA LYS A 322 -17.55 -15.40 34.05
C LYS A 322 -16.67 -16.02 35.16
N TYR A 323 -15.71 -15.27 35.69
CA TYR A 323 -14.70 -15.76 36.66
C TYR A 323 -14.77 -15.04 38.02
N ILE A 324 -15.95 -14.55 38.42
CA ILE A 324 -16.18 -13.71 39.61
C ILE A 324 -15.98 -14.41 40.97
N ASP A 325 -15.53 -15.67 40.99
CA ASP A 325 -15.28 -16.41 42.23
C ASP A 325 -14.13 -15.73 42.99
N LYS A 326 -14.28 -15.57 44.30
CA LYS A 326 -13.66 -14.50 45.13
C LYS A 326 -12.13 -14.37 45.11
N SER A 327 -11.42 -15.30 44.48
CA SER A 327 -9.95 -15.33 44.40
C SER A 327 -9.34 -14.45 43.29
N PHE A 328 -10.11 -14.06 42.27
CA PHE A 328 -9.59 -13.34 41.09
C PHE A 328 -10.34 -12.02 40.78
N SER A 329 -11.32 -11.64 41.60
CA SER A 329 -12.22 -10.52 41.30
C SER A 329 -11.53 -9.16 41.27
N GLU A 330 -10.56 -8.91 42.17
CA GLU A 330 -9.86 -7.60 42.19
C GLU A 330 -9.02 -7.41 40.92
N VAL A 331 -8.22 -8.41 40.53
CA VAL A 331 -7.31 -8.33 39.38
C VAL A 331 -8.09 -8.27 38.05
N LEU A 332 -9.24 -8.93 37.95
CA LEU A 332 -10.11 -8.87 36.77
C LEU A 332 -10.95 -7.58 36.71
N SER A 333 -11.26 -6.96 37.86
CA SER A 333 -11.98 -5.68 37.88
C SER A 333 -11.16 -4.53 37.30
N ASP A 334 -9.84 -4.55 37.54
CA ASP A 334 -8.93 -3.52 37.03
C ASP A 334 -8.85 -3.53 35.50
N LEU A 335 -9.00 -4.69 34.86
CA LEU A 335 -9.05 -4.80 33.40
C LEU A 335 -10.27 -4.09 32.77
N CYS A 336 -11.32 -3.85 33.53
CA CYS A 336 -12.56 -3.21 33.06
C CYS A 336 -12.61 -1.70 33.35
N CYS A 337 -11.73 -1.22 34.22
CA CYS A 337 -11.74 0.14 34.76
C CYS A 337 -10.73 1.05 34.05
N PHE A 338 -10.99 1.40 32.79
CA PHE A 338 -10.17 2.34 32.04
C PHE A 338 -11.00 3.33 31.23
N GLU A 339 -10.53 4.57 31.04
CA GLU A 339 -11.29 5.61 30.31
C GLU A 339 -10.85 5.76 28.86
N SER A 340 -9.55 5.91 28.61
CA SER A 340 -9.01 6.37 27.33
C SER A 340 -8.03 5.38 26.66
N GLU A 341 -7.36 4.55 27.45
CA GLU A 341 -6.37 3.56 26.99
C GLU A 341 -6.66 2.21 27.65
N PRO A 342 -6.59 1.09 26.91
CA PRO A 342 -6.74 -0.23 27.52
C PRO A 342 -5.54 -0.53 28.44
N PRO A 343 -5.68 -1.46 29.40
CA PRO A 343 -4.59 -1.94 30.23
C PRO A 343 -3.37 -2.38 29.39
N ASP A 344 -2.16 -2.22 29.93
CA ASP A 344 -0.95 -2.68 29.27
C ASP A 344 -0.84 -4.22 29.23
N GLN A 345 0.16 -4.74 28.50
CA GLN A 345 0.33 -6.20 28.36
C GLN A 345 0.62 -6.82 29.70
N GLU A 346 1.43 -6.15 30.52
CA GLU A 346 1.84 -6.63 31.83
C GLU A 346 0.64 -6.78 32.76
N SER A 347 -0.32 -5.86 32.70
CA SER A 347 -1.59 -5.93 33.43
C SER A 347 -2.49 -7.06 32.92
N LEU A 348 -2.58 -7.26 31.59
CA LEU A 348 -3.30 -8.40 31.01
C LEU A 348 -2.66 -9.73 31.40
N ASP A 349 -1.34 -9.82 31.35
CA ASP A 349 -0.56 -11.01 31.66
C ASP A 349 -0.71 -11.36 33.15
N THR A 350 -0.59 -10.36 34.03
CA THR A 350 -0.76 -10.52 35.48
C THR A 350 -2.16 -11.00 35.85
N ALA A 351 -3.18 -10.54 35.13
CA ALA A 351 -4.57 -10.89 35.39
C ALA A 351 -4.99 -12.24 34.78
N LEU A 352 -4.50 -12.56 33.58
CA LEU A 352 -5.05 -13.65 32.76
C LEU A 352 -4.13 -14.88 32.69
N LEU A 353 -2.81 -14.74 32.84
CA LEU A 353 -1.89 -15.90 32.81
C LEU A 353 -2.14 -16.89 33.95
N PRO A 354 -2.45 -16.48 35.20
CA PRO A 354 -2.80 -17.43 36.26
C PRO A 354 -4.06 -18.25 35.90
N LEU A 355 -5.08 -17.59 35.33
CA LEU A 355 -6.32 -18.23 34.90
C LEU A 355 -6.11 -19.17 33.70
N TYR A 356 -5.21 -18.81 32.79
CA TYR A 356 -4.80 -19.66 31.67
C TYR A 356 -4.01 -20.89 32.14
N ALA A 357 -3.07 -20.71 33.07
CA ALA A 357 -2.26 -21.78 33.64
C ALA A 357 -3.09 -22.80 34.44
N GLU A 358 -4.16 -22.35 35.09
CA GLU A 358 -5.14 -23.21 35.76
C GLU A 358 -6.18 -23.83 34.81
N GLY A 359 -6.10 -23.57 33.50
CA GLY A 359 -7.04 -24.08 32.49
C GLY A 359 -8.45 -23.49 32.61
N ARG A 360 -8.60 -22.37 33.33
CA ARG A 360 -9.90 -21.72 33.55
C ARG A 360 -10.28 -20.77 32.43
N ILE A 361 -9.31 -20.15 31.76
CA ILE A 361 -9.51 -19.30 30.56
C ILE A 361 -9.13 -20.06 29.28
N VAL A 362 -9.90 -19.86 28.22
CA VAL A 362 -9.58 -20.41 26.88
C VAL A 362 -8.52 -19.53 26.22
N MET A 363 -7.50 -20.14 25.59
CA MET A 363 -6.42 -19.43 24.87
C MET A 363 -6.95 -18.37 23.90
N GLN A 364 -8.13 -18.62 23.33
CA GLN A 364 -8.86 -17.71 22.46
C GLN A 364 -9.19 -16.38 23.15
N GLU A 365 -9.72 -16.38 24.37
CA GLU A 365 -10.13 -15.17 25.11
C GLU A 365 -8.92 -14.26 25.43
N TYR A 366 -7.79 -14.86 25.83
CA TYR A 366 -6.53 -14.14 26.04
C TYR A 366 -5.94 -13.57 24.74
N THR A 367 -6.02 -14.35 23.65
CA THR A 367 -5.53 -13.93 22.33
C THR A 367 -6.38 -12.79 21.77
N GLU A 368 -7.71 -12.86 21.90
CA GLU A 368 -8.64 -11.83 21.45
C GLU A 368 -8.39 -10.49 22.16
N LEU A 369 -8.18 -10.50 23.49
CA LEU A 369 -7.83 -9.29 24.23
C LEU A 369 -6.47 -8.73 23.82
N THR A 370 -5.46 -9.59 23.66
CA THR A 370 -4.12 -9.15 23.23
C THR A 370 -4.14 -8.54 21.83
N VAL A 371 -4.90 -9.14 20.90
CA VAL A 371 -5.08 -8.63 19.53
C VAL A 371 -5.87 -7.32 19.53
N ALA A 372 -6.95 -7.23 20.30
CA ALA A 372 -7.77 -6.02 20.42
C ALA A 372 -6.95 -4.85 21.01
N ARG A 373 -6.12 -5.11 22.02
CA ARG A 373 -5.18 -4.12 22.59
C ARG A 373 -4.23 -3.59 21.52
N LYS A 374 -3.55 -4.48 20.77
CA LYS A 374 -2.63 -4.09 19.69
C LYS A 374 -3.33 -3.31 18.60
N ALA A 375 -4.56 -3.67 18.24
CA ALA A 375 -5.34 -2.92 17.26
C ALA A 375 -5.64 -1.49 17.75
N ILE A 376 -5.99 -1.31 19.03
CA ILE A 376 -6.19 0.01 19.65
C ILE A 376 -4.89 0.81 19.67
N GLU A 377 -3.76 0.18 19.99
CA GLU A 377 -2.43 0.79 19.97
C GLU A 377 -2.06 1.29 18.57
N MET A 378 -2.24 0.46 17.53
CA MET A 378 -2.03 0.85 16.13
C MET A 378 -2.95 2.01 15.70
N ILE A 379 -4.21 2.01 16.14
CA ILE A 379 -5.14 3.12 15.88
C ILE A 379 -4.66 4.41 16.58
N ASN A 380 -4.16 4.31 17.81
CA ASN A 380 -3.61 5.45 18.56
C ASN A 380 -2.36 6.02 17.90
N GLU A 381 -1.46 5.18 17.39
CA GLU A 381 -0.27 5.63 16.64
C GLU A 381 -0.65 6.35 15.35
N LYS A 382 -1.62 5.81 14.61
CA LYS A 382 -2.16 6.46 13.41
C LYS A 382 -2.83 7.79 13.75
N LEU A 383 -3.63 7.85 14.82
CA LEU A 383 -4.23 9.10 15.31
C LEU A 383 -3.16 10.14 15.65
N LYS A 384 -2.12 9.76 16.40
CA LYS A 384 -0.99 10.66 16.72
C LYS A 384 -0.30 11.18 15.46
N SER A 385 -0.12 10.34 14.44
CA SER A 385 0.45 10.74 13.16
C SER A 385 -0.45 11.76 12.43
N VAL A 386 -1.75 11.48 12.34
CA VAL A 386 -2.74 12.36 11.68
C VAL A 386 -2.89 13.69 12.43
N GLU A 387 -2.90 13.67 13.77
CA GLU A 387 -2.96 14.87 14.62
C GLU A 387 -1.71 15.74 14.47
N LYS A 388 -0.52 15.12 14.43
CA LYS A 388 0.74 15.82 14.16
C LYS A 388 0.75 16.45 12.77
N GLU A 389 0.19 15.77 11.78
CA GLU A 389 0.04 16.31 10.42
C GLU A 389 -0.96 17.48 10.37
N LEU A 390 -2.11 17.37 11.06
CA LEU A 390 -3.09 18.44 11.21
C LEU A 390 -2.50 19.68 11.89
N GLU A 391 -1.74 19.51 12.97
CA GLU A 391 -1.12 20.62 13.71
C GLU A 391 -0.04 21.32 12.86
N SER A 392 0.80 20.54 12.16
CA SER A 392 1.80 21.10 11.23
C SER A 392 1.20 21.90 10.07
N LYS A 393 -0.07 21.62 9.72
CA LYS A 393 -0.84 22.34 8.69
C LYS A 393 -1.57 23.56 9.25
N LYS A 394 -1.90 23.61 10.55
CA LYS A 394 -2.40 24.82 11.22
C LYS A 394 -1.34 25.92 11.26
N ASP A 395 -0.09 25.57 11.53
CA ASP A 395 1.03 26.53 11.62
C ASP A 395 1.39 27.19 10.27
N LYS A 396 1.03 26.56 9.14
CA LYS A 396 1.18 27.13 7.80
C LYS A 396 -0.07 27.89 7.31
N ALA A 397 -1.17 27.86 8.07
CA ALA A 397 -2.47 28.41 7.70
C ALA A 397 -2.93 29.57 8.62
N SER A 398 -2.01 30.34 9.20
CA SER A 398 -2.36 31.60 9.85
C SER A 398 -2.52 32.74 8.83
N VAL A 399 -3.66 32.77 8.14
CA VAL A 399 -4.35 34.02 7.74
C VAL A 399 -5.87 33.84 7.87
N SER A 400 -6.37 33.96 9.11
CA SER A 400 -7.49 34.85 9.50
C SER A 400 -8.93 34.69 8.97
N SER A 401 -9.48 33.53 8.56
CA SER A 401 -10.93 33.53 8.20
C SER A 401 -11.81 32.27 8.37
N LEU A 402 -11.46 31.25 9.16
CA LEU A 402 -12.32 30.04 9.26
C LEU A 402 -12.60 29.48 10.67
N ILE A 403 -12.33 30.24 11.75
CA ILE A 403 -12.68 29.80 13.12
C ILE A 403 -13.94 30.49 13.69
N THR A 404 -14.53 31.46 12.99
CA THR A 404 -15.74 32.18 13.46
C THR A 404 -17.04 31.72 12.79
N GLY A 405 -17.31 30.42 12.77
CA GLY A 405 -18.53 29.90 12.15
C GLY A 405 -18.86 28.47 12.54
N GLY A 406 -18.91 28.15 13.83
CA GLY A 406 -19.21 26.77 14.23
C GLY A 406 -19.42 26.49 15.70
N LEU A 407 -19.66 27.50 16.56
CA LEU A 407 -20.14 27.30 17.93
C LEU A 407 -21.02 28.48 18.35
N SER A 408 -22.24 28.52 17.84
CA SER A 408 -23.35 29.17 18.53
C SER A 408 -24.53 28.21 18.53
N PHE A 409 -25.21 28.13 19.68
CA PHE A 409 -26.31 27.24 20.08
C PHE A 409 -25.94 25.89 20.72
N GLN A 410 -25.70 25.89 22.03
CA GLN A 410 -26.74 25.66 23.05
C GLN A 410 -26.11 25.46 24.44
N GLN A 411 -26.16 26.49 25.28
CA GLN A 411 -26.41 26.29 26.71
C GLN A 411 -27.53 27.24 27.12
N SER A 412 -28.68 26.64 27.38
CA SER A 412 -29.85 27.28 27.97
C SER A 412 -29.72 27.30 29.50
N LYS A 413 -30.43 28.26 30.10
CA LYS A 413 -30.60 28.59 31.54
C LYS A 413 -29.56 29.60 32.01
N GLU A 414 -29.90 30.80 32.48
CA GLU A 414 -31.06 31.23 33.26
C GLU A 414 -31.07 32.77 33.27
N LYS A 415 -32.20 33.41 32.99
CA LYS A 415 -32.82 34.42 33.87
C LYS A 415 -34.05 35.06 33.22
N GLN A 416 -35.13 34.95 34.00
CA GLN A 416 -36.37 35.71 34.06
C GLN A 416 -36.52 36.96 33.18
N ASN A 417 -37.60 36.94 32.39
CA ASN A 417 -38.47 38.06 32.00
C ASN A 417 -38.96 38.86 33.23
N PRO A 418 -39.72 39.95 33.04
CA PRO A 418 -39.67 41.01 32.03
C PRO A 418 -39.73 42.40 32.71
N ASP A 419 -39.54 43.50 31.99
CA ASP A 419 -40.33 44.72 32.22
C ASP A 419 -40.21 45.66 31.00
N ASP A 420 -41.39 46.10 30.56
CA ASP A 420 -41.70 47.39 29.94
C ASP A 420 -41.08 47.80 28.59
N LYS A 421 -41.74 47.32 27.53
CA LYS A 421 -42.61 48.09 26.60
C LYS A 421 -42.66 49.64 26.76
N PRO A 422 -43.17 50.38 25.76
CA PRO A 422 -42.58 50.82 24.49
C PRO A 422 -42.61 52.37 24.33
N GLN A 423 -41.84 52.97 23.42
CA GLN A 423 -42.12 54.30 22.84
C GLN A 423 -41.19 54.52 21.62
N LEU A 424 -41.71 54.62 20.39
CA LEU A 424 -42.32 55.80 19.76
C LEU A 424 -41.35 56.99 19.67
N ASP A 425 -40.89 57.24 18.44
CA ASP A 425 -40.75 58.54 17.75
C ASP A 425 -39.88 58.30 16.51
N GLY A 426 -40.14 58.80 15.31
CA GLY A 426 -41.17 59.70 14.84
C GLY A 426 -41.07 59.81 13.31
N ASN A 427 -42.20 60.16 12.72
CA ASN A 427 -42.42 60.46 11.31
C ASN A 427 -41.44 61.52 10.75
N ASN A 428 -41.18 61.44 9.44
CA ASN A 428 -41.63 62.43 8.44
C ASN A 428 -41.03 62.05 7.08
N ALA A 429 -41.81 61.69 6.08
CA ALA A 429 -42.74 62.50 5.28
C ALA A 429 -42.10 62.80 3.91
N LEU A 430 -42.86 62.47 2.87
CA LEU A 430 -42.71 62.93 1.50
C LEU A 430 -42.64 64.47 1.46
N ASP A 431 -41.82 65.05 0.58
CA ASP A 431 -42.38 65.89 -0.49
C ASP A 431 -41.38 66.39 -1.54
N GLN A 432 -41.86 66.28 -2.79
CA GLN A 432 -41.82 67.24 -3.90
C GLN A 432 -40.49 67.72 -4.52
N LYS A 433 -40.42 67.40 -5.81
CA LYS A 433 -39.74 68.14 -6.87
C LYS A 433 -40.11 69.63 -6.81
N GLY A 434 -39.13 70.50 -6.76
CA GLY A 434 -39.29 71.88 -7.19
C GLY A 434 -39.56 71.92 -8.72
N PHE A 435 -40.42 72.77 -9.26
CA PHE A 435 -40.67 74.13 -8.80
C PHE A 435 -39.45 74.72 -8.11
N SER A 436 -38.55 75.10 -9.02
CA SER A 436 -37.22 75.70 -8.89
C SER A 436 -36.11 74.72 -8.55
#